data_AF-A0A2D5PL57-F1
#
_entry.id   AF-A0A2D5PL57-F1
#
_cell.length_a   1.000
_cell.length_b   1.000
_cell.length_c   1.000
_cell.angle_alpha   90.00
_cell.angle_beta   90.00
_cell.angle_gamma   90.00
#
_symmetry.space_group_name_H-M   'P 1'
#
loop_
_entity.id
_entity.type
_entity.pdbx_description
1 polymer ?
#
loop_
_entity_poly.entity_id
_entity_poly.type
_entity_poly.pdbx_seq_one_letter_code
_entity_poly.pdbx_strand_id
1 'polypeptide(L)'
;MLIHDTGSQYVMKTIISISALAGLIITVIYSLSTAAVSGHHVETGEAINLSGWQAIYVFIAEKGLHAYIFSLLPVFLSFTAIIAFTWRYILHRKQKNSDA
;
A
#
# COMPACT_ATOMS: atom_id res chain seq x y z
N MET A 1 39.43 -4.45 8.02
CA MET A 1 38.24 -5.30 8.24
C MET A 1 36.99 -4.45 8.02
N LEU A 2 36.56 -4.24 6.76
CA LEU A 2 35.45 -3.30 6.42
C LEU A 2 34.63 -3.69 5.18
N ILE A 3 34.82 -4.88 4.60
CA ILE A 3 34.25 -5.23 3.28
C ILE A 3 32.95 -6.05 3.39
N HIS A 4 32.58 -6.53 4.59
CA HIS A 4 31.48 -7.50 4.73
C HIS A 4 30.07 -6.89 4.96
N ASP A 5 29.95 -5.57 5.13
CA ASP A 5 28.68 -4.91 5.49
C ASP A 5 27.94 -4.29 4.29
N THR A 6 28.64 -4.02 3.17
CA THR A 6 28.03 -3.38 2.00
C THR A 6 27.00 -4.29 1.33
N GLY A 7 27.31 -5.57 1.13
CA GLY A 7 26.41 -6.53 0.47
C GLY A 7 25.07 -6.72 1.20
N SER A 8 25.10 -6.76 2.54
CA SER A 8 23.88 -6.90 3.37
C SER A 8 22.98 -5.65 3.30
N GLN A 9 23.59 -4.46 3.27
CA GLN A 9 22.85 -3.20 3.14
C GLN A 9 22.19 -3.04 1.77
N TYR A 10 22.83 -3.46 0.68
CA TYR A 10 22.23 -3.42 -0.66
C TYR A 10 21.01 -4.34 -0.76
N VAL A 11 21.10 -5.55 -0.19
CA VAL A 11 19.98 -6.50 -0.15
C VAL A 11 18.82 -5.93 0.68
N MET A 12 19.10 -5.34 1.85
CA MET A 12 18.06 -4.73 2.70
C MET A 12 17.35 -3.56 2.00
N LYS A 13 18.10 -2.66 1.36
CA LYS A 13 17.53 -1.54 0.59
C LYS A 13 16.65 -2.03 -0.55
N THR A 14 17.09 -3.07 -1.25
CA THR A 14 16.33 -3.66 -2.38
C THR A 14 15.01 -4.26 -1.91
N ILE A 15 15.02 -5.00 -0.78
CA ILE A 15 13.80 -5.58 -0.19
C ILE A 15 12.82 -4.49 0.21
N ILE A 16 13.30 -3.41 0.86
CA ILE A 16 12.46 -2.28 1.26
C ILE A 16 11.84 -1.62 0.01
N SER A 17 12.64 -1.32 -1.01
CA SER A 17 12.16 -0.68 -2.24
C SER A 17 11.10 -1.51 -2.97
N ILE A 18 11.33 -2.82 -3.12
CA ILE A 18 10.36 -3.73 -3.75
C ILE A 18 9.08 -3.85 -2.91
N SER A 19 9.21 -3.93 -1.59
CA SER A 19 8.07 -4.02 -0.68
C SER A 19 7.24 -2.73 -0.66
N ALA A 20 7.90 -1.57 -0.76
CA ALA A 20 7.24 -0.28 -0.90
C ALA A 20 6.48 -0.20 -2.22
N LEU A 21 7.11 -0.58 -3.33
CA LEU A 21 6.45 -0.57 -4.65
C LEU A 21 5.23 -1.51 -4.68
N ALA A 22 5.38 -2.74 -4.18
CA ALA A 22 4.28 -3.70 -4.11
C ALA A 22 3.15 -3.21 -3.20
N GLY A 23 3.49 -2.64 -2.04
CA GLY A 23 2.50 -2.04 -1.14
C GLY A 23 1.74 -0.88 -1.79
N LEU A 24 2.42 -0.05 -2.59
CA LEU A 24 1.78 1.05 -3.34
C LEU A 24 0.78 0.53 -4.37
N ILE A 25 1.17 -0.48 -5.16
CA ILE A 25 0.29 -1.11 -6.15
C ILE A 25 -0.95 -1.70 -5.48
N ILE A 26 -0.77 -2.46 -4.40
CA ILE A 26 -1.88 -3.05 -3.65
C ILE A 26 -2.80 -1.97 -3.08
N THR A 27 -2.23 -0.87 -2.59
CA THR A 27 -3.01 0.26 -2.05
C THR A 27 -3.86 0.94 -3.11
N VAL A 28 -3.34 1.09 -4.33
CA VAL A 28 -4.11 1.63 -5.46
C VAL A 28 -5.27 0.69 -5.82
N ILE A 29 -5.01 -0.62 -5.90
CA ILE A 29 -6.03 -1.63 -6.19
C ILE A 29 -7.09 -1.64 -5.08
N TYR A 30 -6.67 -1.62 -3.82
CA TYR A 30 -7.55 -1.55 -2.65
C TYR A 30 -8.45 -0.31 -2.75
N SER A 31 -7.86 0.87 -2.95
CA SER A 31 -8.62 2.12 -3.06
C SER A 31 -9.70 2.04 -4.13
N LEU A 32 -9.36 1.59 -5.34
CA LEU A 32 -10.33 1.47 -6.43
C LEU A 32 -11.43 0.44 -6.15
N SER A 33 -11.09 -0.65 -5.46
CA SER A 33 -12.03 -1.73 -5.14
C SER A 33 -12.99 -1.36 -4.00
N THR A 34 -12.56 -0.50 -3.07
CA THR A 34 -13.34 -0.15 -1.87
C THR A 34 -13.95 1.24 -1.92
N ALA A 35 -13.56 2.08 -2.87
CA ALA A 35 -14.12 3.42 -2.99
C ALA A 35 -15.60 3.35 -3.36
N ALA A 36 -16.44 3.77 -2.41
CA ALA A 36 -17.88 3.89 -2.58
C ALA A 36 -18.37 5.16 -1.86
N VAL A 37 -19.25 5.92 -2.50
CA VAL A 37 -19.91 7.10 -1.93
C VAL A 37 -21.40 6.99 -2.23
N SER A 38 -22.20 6.93 -1.18
CA SER A 38 -23.67 6.93 -1.26
C SER A 38 -24.21 8.29 -0.80
N GLY A 39 -25.13 8.86 -1.57
CA GLY A 39 -25.77 10.15 -1.27
C GLY A 39 -27.09 10.31 -1.99
N HIS A 40 -27.64 11.52 -2.00
CA HIS A 40 -28.84 11.87 -2.76
C HIS A 40 -28.55 13.05 -3.67
N HIS A 41 -29.09 13.03 -4.88
CA HIS A 41 -28.95 14.14 -5.82
C HIS A 41 -29.73 15.34 -5.28
N VAL A 42 -29.06 16.48 -5.12
CA VAL A 42 -29.67 17.67 -4.49
C VAL A 42 -30.87 18.19 -5.31
N GLU A 43 -30.83 18.04 -6.64
CA GLU A 43 -31.87 18.56 -7.54
C GLU A 43 -33.02 17.58 -7.80
N THR A 44 -32.80 16.26 -7.72
CA THR A 44 -33.82 15.26 -8.08
C THR A 44 -34.27 14.40 -6.90
N GLY A 45 -33.55 14.45 -5.77
CA GLY A 45 -33.82 13.61 -4.59
C GLY A 45 -33.48 12.13 -4.77
N GLU A 46 -32.98 11.72 -5.94
CA GLU A 46 -32.68 10.32 -6.24
C GLU A 46 -31.41 9.84 -5.51
N ALA A 47 -31.41 8.58 -5.09
CA ALA A 47 -30.24 7.98 -4.46
C ALA A 47 -29.11 7.80 -5.48
N ILE A 48 -27.94 8.36 -5.17
CA ILE A 48 -26.72 8.18 -5.96
C ILE A 48 -25.83 7.21 -5.22
N ASN A 49 -25.35 6.19 -5.93
CA ASN A 49 -24.28 5.32 -5.45
C ASN A 49 -23.12 5.38 -6.46
N LEU A 50 -22.04 6.05 -6.08
CA LEU A 50 -20.82 6.16 -6.87
C LEU A 50 -19.81 5.14 -6.37
N SER A 51 -19.06 4.55 -7.30
CA SER A 51 -17.99 3.59 -6.98
C SER A 51 -16.73 3.87 -7.77
N GLY A 52 -15.59 3.37 -7.30
CA GLY A 52 -14.31 3.47 -7.98
C GLY A 52 -13.86 4.91 -8.18
N TRP A 53 -13.47 5.27 -9.41
CA TRP A 53 -12.92 6.60 -9.73
C TRP A 53 -13.86 7.76 -9.39
N GLN A 54 -15.17 7.59 -9.56
CA GLN A 54 -16.16 8.65 -9.28
C GLN A 54 -16.24 8.92 -7.78
N ALA A 55 -16.28 7.86 -6.97
CA ALA A 55 -16.27 7.97 -5.50
C ALA A 55 -14.98 8.63 -4.99
N ILE A 56 -13.83 8.28 -5.57
CA ILE A 56 -12.53 8.90 -5.23
C ILE A 56 -12.54 10.38 -5.56
N TYR A 57 -13.03 10.75 -6.74
CA TYR A 57 -13.08 12.15 -7.16
C TYR A 57 -13.95 12.99 -6.22
N VAL A 58 -15.15 12.50 -5.88
CA VAL A 58 -16.04 13.17 -4.93
C VAL A 58 -15.39 13.28 -3.55
N PHE A 59 -14.76 12.21 -3.05
CA PHE A 59 -14.04 12.25 -1.78
C PHE A 59 -12.93 13.31 -1.77
N ILE A 60 -12.15 13.41 -2.85
CA ILE A 60 -11.08 14.42 -2.98
C ILE A 60 -11.67 15.83 -3.07
N ALA A 61 -12.79 16.01 -3.79
CA ALA A 61 -13.45 17.30 -3.90
C ALA A 61 -14.00 17.79 -2.55
N GLU A 62 -14.54 16.89 -1.74
CA GLU A 62 -15.14 17.23 -0.44
C GLU A 62 -14.12 17.37 0.70
N LYS A 63 -13.14 16.47 0.78
CA LYS A 63 -12.20 16.37 1.91
C LYS A 63 -10.77 16.76 1.58
N GLY A 64 -10.47 16.95 0.30
CA GLY A 64 -9.14 17.30 -0.19
C GLY A 64 -8.24 16.08 -0.44
N LEU A 65 -7.24 16.30 -1.30
CA LEU A 65 -6.27 15.27 -1.69
C LEU A 65 -5.44 14.74 -0.51
N HIS A 66 -5.09 15.61 0.45
CA HIS A 66 -4.30 15.22 1.62
C HIS A 66 -5.06 14.19 2.47
N ALA A 67 -6.35 14.42 2.75
CA ALA A 67 -7.19 13.50 3.51
C ALA A 67 -7.32 12.14 2.82
N TYR A 68 -7.44 12.14 1.49
CA TYR A 68 -7.47 10.92 0.69
C TYR A 68 -6.14 10.14 0.81
N ILE A 69 -4.99 10.79 0.65
CA ILE A 69 -3.68 10.14 0.81
C ILE A 69 -3.50 9.58 2.23
N PHE A 70 -3.87 10.35 3.27
CA PHE A 70 -3.79 9.88 4.65
C PHE A 70 -4.71 8.69 4.92
N SER A 71 -5.89 8.62 4.29
CA SER A 71 -6.79 7.47 4.43
C SER A 71 -6.20 6.17 3.87
N LEU A 72 -5.30 6.26 2.88
CA LEU A 72 -4.65 5.12 2.25
C LEU A 72 -3.34 4.71 2.94
N LEU A 73 -2.77 5.57 3.78
CA LEU A 73 -1.49 5.35 4.43
C LEU A 73 -1.44 4.07 5.31
N PRO A 74 -2.48 3.72 6.10
CA PRO A 74 -2.49 2.49 6.87
C PRO A 74 -2.42 1.24 6.00
N VAL A 75 -3.12 1.25 4.86
CA VAL A 75 -3.14 0.14 3.90
C VAL A 75 -1.75 -0.03 3.29
N PHE A 76 -1.16 1.06 2.82
CA PHE A 76 0.19 1.08 2.26
C PHE A 76 1.22 0.52 3.25
N LEU A 77 1.28 1.06 4.46
CA LEU A 77 2.25 0.65 5.48
C LEU A 77 2.07 -0.81 5.87
N SER A 78 0.83 -1.29 6.00
CA SER A 78 0.53 -2.67 6.36
C SER A 78 1.06 -3.65 5.31
N PHE A 79 0.75 -3.42 4.02
CA PHE A 79 1.21 -4.31 2.96
C PHE A 79 2.72 -4.25 2.76
N THR A 80 3.31 -3.06 2.79
CA THR A 80 4.77 -2.92 2.73
C THR A 80 5.46 -3.66 3.87
N ALA A 81 4.96 -3.54 5.10
CA ALA A 81 5.52 -4.24 6.26
C ALA A 81 5.38 -5.76 6.15
N ILE A 82 4.21 -6.26 5.74
CA ILE A 82 3.95 -7.70 5.55
C ILE A 82 4.92 -8.29 4.53
N ILE A 83 5.10 -7.64 3.38
CA ILE A 83 5.96 -8.14 2.30
C ILE A 83 7.43 -8.13 2.76
N ALA A 84 7.88 -7.04 3.38
CA ALA A 84 9.26 -6.93 3.88
C ALA A 84 9.55 -7.99 4.95
N PHE A 85 8.63 -8.20 5.89
CA PHE A 85 8.79 -9.17 6.97
C PHE A 85 8.79 -10.61 6.42
N THR A 86 7.86 -10.93 5.52
CA THR A 86 7.77 -12.24 4.87
C THR A 86 9.06 -12.56 4.12
N TRP A 87 9.58 -11.59 3.36
CA TRP A 87 10.81 -11.78 2.60
C TRP A 87 12.01 -12.01 3.52
N ARG A 88 12.13 -11.23 4.61
CA ARG A 88 13.18 -11.39 5.61
C ARG A 88 13.12 -12.77 6.28
N TYR A 89 11.92 -13.24 6.60
CA TYR A 89 11.72 -14.58 7.17
C TYR A 89 12.20 -15.68 6.21
N ILE A 90 11.86 -15.58 4.92
CA ILE A 90 12.29 -16.55 3.90
C ILE A 90 13.81 -16.59 3.77
N LEU A 91 14.47 -15.42 3.77
CA LEU A 91 15.94 -15.35 3.68
C LEU A 91 16.62 -16.00 4.90
N HIS A 92 16.16 -15.70 6.11
CA HIS A 92 16.70 -16.33 7.33
C HIS A 92 16.54 -17.85 7.32
N ARG A 93 15.39 -18.36 6.84
CA ARG A 93 15.16 -19.80 6.74
C ARG A 93 16.10 -20.45 5.72
N LYS A 94 16.38 -19.80 4.59
CA LYS A 94 17.32 -20.31 3.58
C LYS A 94 18.75 -20.37 4.11
N GLN A 95 19.21 -19.36 4.85
CA GLN A 95 20.53 -19.39 5.49
C GLN A 95 20.65 -20.54 6.49
N LYS A 96 19.69 -20.67 7.41
CA LYS A 96 19.69 -21.75 8.41
C LYS A 96 19.75 -23.16 7.80
N ASN A 97 19.12 -23.37 6.65
CA ASN A 97 19.14 -24.66 5.95
C ASN A 97 20.43 -24.88 5.13
N SER A 98 21.20 -23.84 4.83
CA SER A 98 22.48 -23.94 4.12
C SER A 98 23.66 -24.17 5.08
N ASP A 99 23.49 -23.78 6.35
CA ASP A 99 24.50 -23.92 7.42
C ASP A 99 24.38 -25.24 8.19
N ALA A 100 23.38 -26.07 7.90
CA ALA A 100 23.09 -27.37 8.51
C ALA A 100 23.39 -28.53 7.55
#